data_AF-X0ZII1-F1
#
_entry.id   AF-X0ZII1-F1
#
_cell.length_a   1.000
_cell.length_b   1.000
_cell.length_c   1.000
_cell.angle_alpha   90.00
_cell.angle_beta   90.00
_cell.angle_gamma   90.00
#
_symmetry.space_group_name_H-M   'P 1'
#
loop_
_entity.id
_entity.type
_entity.pdbx_description
1 polymer ?
#
loop_
_entity_poly.entity_id
_entity_poly.type
_entity_poly.pdbx_seq_one_letter_code
_entity_poly.pdbx_strand_id
1 'polypeptide(L)'
;STILKETEKSKMYLSFDTDVGALREIIATRFRNAIGIDQATILNAAKNIKNVINSKKIDLIGLDIMEIETHLLNRVFPKSGRKDQTIKVVDSFLDVFL
;
A
#
# COMPACT_ATOMS: atom_id res chain seq x y z
N SER A 1 7.41 7.57 -16.66
CA SER A 1 6.51 8.74 -16.84
C SER A 1 7.34 10.02 -16.89
N THR A 2 6.89 11.04 -17.62
CA THR A 2 7.57 12.35 -17.74
C THR A 2 7.61 13.11 -16.41
N ILE A 3 6.57 12.96 -15.58
CA ILE A 3 6.43 13.63 -14.27
C ILE A 3 7.58 13.31 -13.32
N LEU A 4 8.11 12.09 -13.34
CA LEU A 4 9.21 11.72 -12.46
C LEU A 4 10.56 12.27 -12.95
N LYS A 5 10.71 12.64 -14.23
CA LYS A 5 12.04 13.00 -14.78
C LYS A 5 12.64 14.26 -14.15
N GLU A 6 11.81 15.18 -13.66
CA GLU A 6 12.23 16.44 -13.05
C GLU A 6 12.29 16.39 -11.51
N THR A 7 12.23 15.20 -10.89
CA THR A 7 12.16 15.05 -9.43
C THR A 7 13.53 14.74 -8.80
N GLU A 8 14.65 15.12 -9.42
CA GLU A 8 15.97 14.87 -8.84
C GLU A 8 16.15 15.70 -7.56
N LYS A 9 16.58 15.03 -6.47
CA LYS A 9 16.74 15.64 -5.13
C LYS A 9 15.50 16.36 -4.59
N SER A 10 14.32 16.03 -5.10
CA SER A 10 13.07 16.61 -4.60
C SER A 10 12.67 15.97 -3.28
N LYS A 11 11.65 16.55 -2.64
CA LYS A 11 10.95 15.92 -1.53
C LYS A 11 9.75 15.14 -2.08
N MET A 12 9.46 13.98 -1.51
CA MET A 12 8.30 13.15 -1.83
C MET A 12 7.55 12.83 -0.56
N TYR A 13 6.23 12.87 -0.68
CA TYR A 13 5.30 12.37 0.32
C TYR A 13 4.46 11.27 -0.32
N LEU A 14 4.29 10.15 0.38
CA LEU A 14 3.57 8.98 -0.13
C LEU A 14 2.29 8.74 0.69
N SER A 15 1.13 8.83 0.06
CA SER A 15 -0.13 8.39 0.66
C SER A 15 -0.52 7.06 0.05
N PHE A 16 -0.71 6.04 0.89
CA PHE A 16 -1.15 4.71 0.49
C PHE A 16 -2.56 4.45 1.03
N ASP A 17 -3.54 4.53 0.12
CA ASP A 17 -4.89 4.07 0.38
C ASP A 17 -4.95 2.53 0.34
N THR A 18 -5.36 1.92 1.44
CA THR A 18 -5.46 0.46 1.53
C THR A 18 -6.59 -0.12 0.66
N ASP A 19 -7.51 0.71 0.18
CA ASP A 19 -8.63 0.29 -0.67
C ASP A 19 -8.19 -0.23 -2.05
N VAL A 20 -6.97 0.08 -2.50
CA VAL A 20 -6.43 -0.45 -3.76
C VAL A 20 -6.32 -1.98 -3.75
N GLY A 21 -6.23 -2.60 -2.56
CA GLY A 21 -6.24 -4.05 -2.36
C GLY A 21 -7.59 -4.63 -1.97
N ALA A 22 -8.66 -3.83 -2.00
CA ALA A 22 -9.98 -4.16 -1.49
C ALA A 22 -10.51 -5.49 -2.05
N LEU A 23 -11.16 -6.28 -1.18
CA LEU A 23 -11.78 -7.58 -1.50
C LEU A 23 -10.83 -8.69 -1.97
N ARG A 24 -9.60 -8.36 -2.41
CA ARG A 24 -8.62 -9.33 -2.91
C ARG A 24 -7.66 -9.77 -1.83
N GLU A 25 -6.93 -8.87 -1.19
CA GLU A 25 -6.02 -9.18 -0.07
C GLU A 25 -6.36 -8.37 1.18
N ILE A 26 -6.81 -7.14 0.99
CA ILE A 26 -7.20 -6.22 2.05
C ILE A 26 -8.72 -6.29 2.20
N ILE A 27 -9.20 -6.69 3.38
CA ILE A 27 -10.64 -6.68 3.68
C ILE A 27 -10.99 -5.57 4.67
N ALA A 28 -10.06 -5.22 5.56
CA ALA A 28 -10.19 -4.15 6.52
C ALA A 28 -9.89 -2.78 5.92
N THR A 29 -10.63 -2.45 4.86
CA THR A 29 -10.62 -1.13 4.22
C THR A 29 -12.04 -0.57 4.13
N ARG A 30 -12.16 0.76 4.16
CA ARG A 30 -13.43 1.48 4.20
C ARG A 30 -14.25 1.28 2.92
N PHE A 31 -13.63 1.49 1.76
CA PHE A 31 -14.28 1.39 0.47
C PHE A 31 -13.96 0.05 -0.21
N ARG A 32 -15.00 -0.64 -0.68
CA ARG A 32 -14.89 -1.99 -1.27
C ARG A 32 -15.77 -2.11 -2.51
N ASN A 33 -15.67 -1.10 -3.36
CA ASN A 33 -16.54 -0.94 -4.53
C ASN A 33 -16.13 -1.84 -5.70
N ALA A 34 -14.90 -2.34 -5.70
CA ALA A 34 -14.35 -3.22 -6.74
C ALA A 34 -13.33 -4.21 -6.15
N ILE A 35 -13.02 -5.24 -6.92
CA ILE A 35 -11.92 -6.16 -6.60
C ILE A 35 -10.61 -5.44 -6.92
N GLY A 36 -9.80 -5.23 -5.88
CA GLY A 36 -8.50 -4.58 -5.97
C GLY A 36 -7.38 -5.48 -6.48
N ILE A 37 -6.16 -4.94 -6.41
CA ILE A 37 -4.92 -5.64 -6.78
C ILE A 37 -4.44 -6.56 -5.66
N ASP A 38 -3.61 -7.56 -6.02
CA ASP A 38 -3.01 -8.45 -5.02
C ASP A 38 -1.79 -7.85 -4.34
N GLN A 39 -1.37 -8.49 -3.25
CA GLN A 39 -0.23 -8.11 -2.44
C GLN A 39 1.05 -8.06 -3.28
N ALA A 40 1.26 -9.02 -4.18
CA ALA A 40 2.45 -9.03 -5.04
C ALA A 40 2.53 -7.75 -5.90
N THR A 41 1.40 -7.32 -6.47
CA THR A 41 1.29 -6.09 -7.24
C THR A 41 1.53 -4.84 -6.38
N ILE A 42 0.94 -4.79 -5.18
CA ILE A 42 1.16 -3.70 -4.20
C ILE A 42 2.65 -3.58 -3.85
N LEU A 43 3.30 -4.69 -3.51
CA LEU A 43 4.71 -4.71 -3.13
C LEU A 43 5.64 -4.39 -4.30
N ASN A 44 5.29 -4.82 -5.51
CA ASN A 44 6.04 -4.44 -6.72
C ASN A 44 5.94 -2.94 -7.00
N ALA A 45 4.76 -2.33 -6.81
CA ALA A 45 4.59 -0.89 -6.91
C ALA A 45 5.45 -0.14 -5.86
N ALA A 46 5.42 -0.58 -4.60
CA ALA A 46 6.24 -0.03 -3.53
C ALA A 46 7.74 -0.09 -3.86
N LYS A 47 8.23 -1.24 -4.33
CA LYS A 47 9.63 -1.43 -4.74
C LYS A 47 10.02 -0.51 -5.90
N ASN A 48 9.14 -0.35 -6.88
CA ASN A 48 9.36 0.58 -7.99
C ASN A 48 9.46 2.04 -7.50
N ILE A 49 8.62 2.45 -6.55
CA ILE A 49 8.69 3.77 -5.93
C ILE A 49 10.01 3.94 -5.17
N LYS A 50 10.39 2.97 -4.32
CA LYS A 50 11.67 2.99 -3.59
C LYS A 50 12.88 3.07 -4.55
N ASN A 51 12.85 2.34 -5.66
CA ASN A 51 13.90 2.42 -6.69
C ASN A 51 13.99 3.83 -7.31
N VAL A 52 12.86 4.48 -7.56
CA VAL A 52 12.84 5.88 -8.03
C VAL A 52 13.41 6.82 -6.97
N ILE A 53 13.00 6.65 -5.71
CA ILE A 53 13.50 7.45 -4.58
C ILE A 53 15.03 7.36 -4.51
N ASN A 54 15.56 6.14 -4.50
CA ASN A 54 17.00 5.90 -4.38
C ASN A 54 17.77 6.44 -5.60
N SER A 55 17.30 6.14 -6.82
CA SER A 55 18.00 6.53 -8.05
C SER A 55 18.04 8.06 -8.27
N LYS A 56 17.04 8.79 -7.77
CA LYS A 56 16.92 10.24 -7.92
C LYS A 56 17.29 11.01 -6.67
N LYS A 57 17.74 10.33 -5.62
CA LYS A 57 18.09 10.92 -4.32
C LYS A 57 16.94 11.76 -3.74
N ILE A 58 15.72 11.28 -3.92
CA ILE A 58 14.52 11.94 -3.39
C ILE A 58 14.50 11.75 -1.88
N ASP A 59 14.14 12.80 -1.17
CA ASP A 59 13.90 12.75 0.27
C ASP A 59 12.45 12.35 0.54
N LEU A 60 12.23 11.15 1.11
CA LEU A 60 10.90 10.70 1.52
C LEU A 60 10.55 11.37 2.85
N ILE A 61 9.79 12.46 2.80
CA ILE A 61 9.49 13.31 3.96
C ILE A 61 8.28 12.86 4.77
N GLY A 62 7.53 11.87 4.29
CA GLY A 62 6.39 11.30 4.99
C GLY A 62 5.71 10.19 4.21
N LEU A 63 5.03 9.32 4.95
CA LEU A 63 4.26 8.20 4.43
C LEU A 63 3.01 8.00 5.31
N ASP A 64 1.84 8.01 4.68
CA ASP A 64 0.56 7.76 5.35
C ASP A 64 -0.07 6.47 4.84
N ILE A 65 -0.66 5.70 5.78
CA ILE A 65 -1.53 4.55 5.47
C ILE A 65 -2.96 4.95 5.81
N MET A 66 -3.85 4.86 4.83
CA MET A 66 -5.20 5.42 4.92
C MET A 66 -6.31 4.39 4.67
N GLU A 67 -7.53 4.79 5.03
CA GLU A 67 -8.79 4.05 4.83
C GLU A 67 -8.86 2.66 5.48
N ILE A 68 -8.06 2.41 6.53
CA ILE A 68 -8.17 1.18 7.31
C ILE A 68 -9.47 1.18 8.13
N GLU A 69 -10.31 0.17 7.90
CA GLU A 69 -11.50 -0.08 8.72
C GLU A 69 -11.13 -1.01 9.90
N THR A 70 -10.76 -0.41 11.02
CA THR A 70 -10.16 -1.12 12.16
C THR A 70 -11.04 -2.23 12.73
N HIS A 71 -12.37 -2.13 12.64
CA HIS A 71 -13.30 -3.15 13.15
C HIS A 71 -13.26 -4.49 12.39
N LEU A 72 -12.61 -4.49 11.23
CA LEU A 72 -12.46 -5.65 10.36
C LEU A 72 -11.07 -6.29 10.43
N LEU A 73 -10.10 -5.63 11.09
CA LEU A 73 -8.74 -6.15 11.21
C LEU A 73 -8.74 -7.51 11.90
N ASN A 74 -7.94 -8.44 11.38
CA ASN A 74 -7.79 -9.81 11.88
C ASN A 74 -9.07 -10.65 11.92
N ARG A 75 -10.20 -10.17 11.37
CA ARG A 75 -11.43 -10.96 11.36
C ARG A 75 -11.29 -12.19 10.47
N VAL A 76 -11.95 -13.26 10.91
CA VAL A 76 -12.16 -14.46 10.12
C VAL A 76 -13.58 -14.41 9.56
N PHE A 77 -13.71 -14.53 8.24
CA PHE A 77 -14.99 -14.45 7.56
C PHE A 77 -15.71 -15.80 7.63
N PRO A 78 -16.89 -15.89 8.30
CA PRO A 78 -17.50 -17.17 8.64
C PRO A 78 -17.83 -18.08 7.46
N LYS A 79 -18.20 -17.49 6.30
CA LYS A 79 -18.59 -18.25 5.11
C LYS A 79 -17.42 -18.89 4.37
N SER A 80 -16.24 -18.30 4.42
CA SER A 80 -15.07 -18.74 3.65
C SER A 80 -13.93 -19.26 4.52
N GLY A 81 -13.97 -19.04 5.84
CA GLY A 81 -12.85 -19.29 6.75
C GLY A 81 -11.65 -18.37 6.51
N ARG A 82 -11.74 -17.45 5.56
CA ARG A 82 -10.66 -16.55 5.19
C ARG A 82 -10.37 -15.59 6.35
N LYS A 83 -9.10 -15.42 6.71
CA LYS A 83 -8.64 -14.41 7.66
C LYS A 83 -8.22 -13.14 6.93
N ASP A 84 -8.61 -11.98 7.45
CA ASP A 84 -8.10 -10.68 7.02
C ASP A 84 -6.57 -10.63 7.05
N GLN A 85 -5.97 -10.09 5.99
CA GLN A 85 -4.51 -9.97 5.83
C GLN A 85 -4.03 -8.51 5.84
N THR A 86 -4.91 -7.54 6.16
CA THR A 86 -4.62 -6.12 5.99
C THR A 86 -3.35 -5.70 6.72
N ILE A 87 -3.18 -6.10 7.98
CA ILE A 87 -1.96 -5.81 8.76
C ILE A 87 -0.72 -6.35 8.05
N LYS A 88 -0.74 -7.63 7.66
CA LYS A 88 0.39 -8.27 6.98
C LYS A 88 0.76 -7.55 5.68
N VAL A 89 -0.23 -7.11 4.90
CA VAL A 89 0.00 -6.37 3.65
C VAL A 89 0.61 -5.00 3.93
N VAL A 90 0.08 -4.27 4.91
CA VAL A 90 0.59 -2.95 5.32
C VAL A 90 2.01 -3.06 5.87
N ASP A 91 2.30 -4.01 6.76
CA ASP A 91 3.64 -4.24 7.30
C ASP A 91 4.63 -4.55 6.17
N SER A 92 4.26 -5.48 5.28
CA SER A 92 5.10 -5.83 4.12
C SER A 92 5.36 -4.62 3.19
N PHE A 93 4.40 -3.70 3.09
CA PHE A 93 4.55 -2.48 2.30
C PHE A 93 5.50 -1.49 2.99
N LEU A 94 5.35 -1.27 4.29
CA LEU A 94 6.20 -0.38 5.08
C LEU A 94 7.66 -0.87 5.10
N ASP A 95 7.88 -2.18 5.22
CA ASP A 95 9.20 -2.81 5.18
C ASP A 95 9.99 -2.52 3.89
N VAL A 96 9.33 -2.10 2.79
CA VAL A 96 10.01 -1.69 1.57
C VAL A 96 10.69 -0.32 1.72
N PHE A 97 10.18 0.52 2.61
CA PHE A 97 10.62 1.90 2.78
C PHE A 97 11.53 2.12 3.99
N LEU A 98 11.40 1.28 5.02
CA LEU A 98 12.31 1.18 6.17
C LEU A 98 13.71 0.69 5.75
#